data_AF-A0A1F2WAT0-F1
#
_entry.id   AF-A0A1F2WAT0-F1
#
_cell.length_a   1.000
_cell.length_b   1.000
_cell.length_c   1.000
_cell.angle_alpha   90.00
_cell.angle_beta   90.00
_cell.angle_gamma   90.00
#
_symmetry.space_group_name_H-M   'P 1'
#
loop_
_entity.id
_entity.type
_entity.pdbx_description
1 polymer ?
#
loop_
_entity_poly.entity_id
_entity_poly.type
_entity_poly.pdbx_seq_one_letter_code
_entity_poly.pdbx_strand_id
1 'polypeptide(L)'
;MAVSLFYPSASAIDGTTTHEASAPGASIATLRAGAGNTTPDLTILAAALFAGQSGAGYSNFRYFTRPIVLFDTSTLGSGAVISAVTFELYMTEVSNNSWGNGAVALVSSTPASDTTLANGDYAQVGSVRLATDLTIAGLTNNAYNTWTLNTAGIANVNKTGISKFALRMAYDFDNVDPGWTDNYLSRFIANSQQGANKPKLTVTYSTAGGGFFLLSS
;
A
#
# COMPACT_ATOMS: atom_id res chain seq x y z
N MET A 1 -3.26 15.32 -24.14
CA MET A 1 -2.98 14.79 -22.79
C MET A 1 -2.08 13.57 -22.94
N ALA A 2 -1.08 13.44 -22.07
CA ALA A 2 -0.17 12.30 -22.01
C ALA A 2 -0.61 11.33 -20.91
N VAL A 3 -0.26 10.05 -21.08
CA VAL A 3 -0.47 8.99 -20.09
C VAL A 3 0.85 8.27 -19.90
N SER A 4 1.30 8.16 -18.65
CA SER A 4 2.48 7.37 -18.28
C SER A 4 2.07 6.25 -17.34
N LEU A 5 2.69 5.09 -17.53
CA LEU A 5 2.49 3.91 -16.71
C LEU A 5 3.81 3.59 -16.00
N PHE A 6 3.74 3.51 -14.67
CA PHE A 6 4.87 3.21 -13.81
C PHE A 6 4.69 1.87 -13.12
N TYR A 7 5.81 1.20 -12.89
CA TYR A 7 5.92 -0.03 -12.11
C TYR A 7 6.98 0.14 -11.04
N PRO A 8 6.89 -0.55 -9.89
CA PRO A 8 8.00 -0.61 -8.95
C PRO A 8 9.21 -1.29 -9.61
N SER A 9 10.39 -0.94 -9.13
CA SER A 9 11.67 -1.36 -9.71
C SER A 9 12.76 -1.40 -8.62
N ALA A 10 13.97 -1.81 -8.99
CA ALA A 10 15.10 -1.79 -8.06
C ALA A 10 15.45 -0.38 -7.50
N SER A 11 15.04 0.70 -8.18
CA SER A 11 15.22 2.09 -7.71
C SER A 11 14.01 2.63 -6.92
N ALA A 12 12.90 1.90 -6.92
CA ALA A 12 11.65 2.25 -6.27
C ALA A 12 10.92 0.95 -5.91
N ILE A 13 11.34 0.33 -4.81
CA ILE A 13 10.95 -1.05 -4.50
C ILE A 13 9.50 -1.16 -4.00
N ASP A 14 9.06 -2.39 -3.75
CA ASP A 14 7.87 -2.68 -3.00
C ASP A 14 8.10 -3.90 -2.08
N GLY A 15 7.20 -4.07 -1.10
CA GLY A 15 7.26 -5.20 -0.19
C GLY A 15 6.33 -5.06 1.01
N THR A 16 6.34 -6.06 1.88
CA THR A 16 5.50 -6.15 3.07
C THR A 16 6.32 -6.04 4.34
N THR A 17 5.89 -5.15 5.23
CA THR A 17 6.41 -5.06 6.60
C THR A 17 5.41 -5.68 7.58
N THR A 18 5.92 -6.29 8.65
CA THR A 18 5.10 -7.08 9.58
C THR A 18 5.48 -6.79 11.03
N HIS A 19 4.46 -6.66 11.87
CA HIS A 19 4.57 -6.81 13.32
C HIS A 19 3.87 -8.12 13.72
N GLU A 20 4.62 -9.03 14.32
CA GLU A 20 4.13 -10.32 14.83
C GLU A 20 4.34 -10.42 16.35
N ALA A 21 3.36 -10.96 17.06
CA ALA A 21 3.41 -11.24 18.49
C ALA A 21 3.37 -12.76 18.70
N SER A 22 4.23 -13.26 19.59
CA SER A 22 4.15 -14.63 20.09
C SER A 22 2.92 -14.82 20.97
N ALA A 23 2.51 -16.08 21.20
CA ALA A 23 1.46 -16.41 22.16
C ALA A 23 1.74 -15.75 23.54
N PRO A 24 0.74 -15.13 24.19
CA PRO A 24 -0.70 -15.22 23.90
C PRO A 24 -1.23 -14.29 22.79
N GLY A 25 -0.35 -13.58 22.06
CA GLY A 25 -0.68 -12.54 21.09
C GLY A 25 -0.62 -11.15 21.70
N ALA A 26 -1.00 -10.13 20.93
CA ALA A 26 -1.06 -8.74 21.37
C ALA A 26 -2.34 -8.05 20.90
N SER A 27 -2.73 -6.97 21.58
CA SER A 27 -3.85 -6.14 21.12
C SER A 27 -3.54 -5.52 19.76
N ILE A 28 -4.57 -5.20 18.96
CA ILE A 28 -4.36 -4.48 17.70
C ILE A 28 -3.69 -3.11 17.94
N ALA A 29 -3.95 -2.46 19.07
CA ALA A 29 -3.30 -1.20 19.43
C ALA A 29 -1.79 -1.37 19.62
N THR A 30 -1.38 -2.46 20.27
CA THR A 30 0.04 -2.82 20.43
C THR A 30 0.70 -3.13 19.09
N LEU A 31 0.06 -3.98 18.25
CA LEU A 31 0.59 -4.32 16.93
C LEU A 31 0.76 -3.07 16.06
N ARG A 32 -0.24 -2.18 16.07
CA ARG A 32 -0.28 -0.94 15.28
C ARG A 32 0.79 0.07 15.66
N ALA A 33 1.02 0.25 16.97
CA ALA A 33 1.92 1.26 17.53
C ALA A 33 3.38 0.80 17.59
N GLY A 34 3.62 -0.52 17.54
CA GLY A 34 4.97 -1.08 17.55
C GLY A 34 5.72 -0.86 16.23
N ALA A 35 7.03 -1.09 16.27
CA ALA A 35 7.85 -1.22 15.06
C ALA A 35 7.62 -2.60 14.41
N GLY A 36 7.93 -2.76 13.12
CA GLY A 36 7.99 -4.08 12.51
C GLY A 36 9.05 -4.93 13.22
N ASN A 37 8.86 -6.24 13.27
CA ASN A 37 9.79 -7.16 13.94
C ASN A 37 10.10 -8.42 13.13
N THR A 38 9.51 -8.58 11.95
CA THR A 38 9.87 -9.59 10.97
C THR A 38 10.65 -8.94 9.83
N THR A 39 11.62 -9.66 9.26
CA THR A 39 12.31 -9.25 8.03
C THR A 39 11.28 -8.92 6.94
N PRO A 40 11.34 -7.74 6.30
CA PRO A 40 10.40 -7.38 5.24
C PRO A 40 10.43 -8.37 4.09
N ASP A 41 9.25 -8.71 3.57
CA ASP A 41 9.09 -9.62 2.44
C ASP A 41 8.95 -8.82 1.13
N LEU A 42 9.91 -8.97 0.23
CA LEU A 42 9.93 -8.27 -1.07
C LEU A 42 9.24 -9.07 -2.20
N THR A 43 8.74 -10.27 -1.89
CA THR A 43 8.17 -11.19 -2.88
C THR A 43 6.64 -11.05 -2.99
N ILE A 44 6.00 -10.47 -1.97
CA ILE A 44 4.55 -10.27 -1.92
C ILE A 44 4.18 -8.89 -1.36
N LEU A 45 2.96 -8.47 -1.67
CA LEU A 45 2.29 -7.33 -1.04
C LEU A 45 1.08 -7.82 -0.28
N ALA A 46 1.11 -7.76 1.05
CA ALA A 46 0.00 -8.20 1.88
C ALA A 46 -0.37 -7.14 2.92
N ALA A 47 -1.64 -6.73 2.93
CA ALA A 47 -2.25 -6.12 4.10
C ALA A 47 -3.13 -7.17 4.77
N ALA A 48 -2.83 -7.48 6.03
CA ALA A 48 -3.46 -8.58 6.73
C ALA A 48 -3.51 -8.31 8.23
N LEU A 49 -4.65 -8.61 8.86
CA LEU A 49 -4.79 -8.76 10.31
C LEU A 49 -5.18 -10.20 10.63
N PHE A 50 -4.41 -10.86 11.48
CA PHE A 50 -4.66 -12.24 11.89
C PHE A 50 -4.83 -12.36 13.40
N ALA A 51 -5.97 -12.92 13.81
CA ALA A 51 -6.22 -13.40 15.14
C ALA A 51 -5.62 -14.80 15.31
N GLY A 52 -4.72 -14.93 16.28
CA GLY A 52 -4.03 -16.20 16.51
C GLY A 52 -4.98 -17.32 16.91
N GLN A 53 -4.57 -18.55 16.65
CA GLN A 53 -5.36 -19.76 16.93
C GLN A 53 -5.29 -20.14 18.41
N SER A 54 -6.45 -20.37 19.03
CA SER A 54 -6.59 -20.81 20.42
C SER A 54 -5.82 -22.10 20.70
N GLY A 55 -5.91 -23.07 19.77
CA GLY A 55 -5.17 -24.34 19.83
C GLY A 55 -3.64 -24.19 19.78
N ALA A 56 -3.13 -23.02 19.39
CA ALA A 56 -1.71 -22.68 19.41
C ALA A 56 -1.34 -21.73 20.58
N GLY A 57 -2.24 -21.57 21.57
CA GLY A 57 -2.01 -20.77 22.77
C GLY A 57 -2.30 -19.27 22.63
N TYR A 58 -2.95 -18.83 21.54
CA TYR A 58 -3.33 -17.44 21.36
C TYR A 58 -4.68 -17.14 22.00
N SER A 59 -4.77 -15.97 22.63
CA SER A 59 -6.02 -15.35 23.08
C SER A 59 -6.15 -13.91 22.54
N ASN A 60 -5.29 -13.53 21.58
CA ASN A 60 -5.24 -12.22 20.98
C ASN A 60 -4.68 -12.25 19.54
N PHE A 61 -4.50 -11.08 18.93
CA PHE A 61 -3.99 -10.97 17.56
C PHE A 61 -2.53 -11.43 17.46
N ARG A 62 -2.24 -12.18 16.40
CA ARG A 62 -0.91 -12.73 16.13
C ARG A 62 -0.07 -11.77 15.31
N TYR A 63 -0.57 -11.29 14.17
CA TYR A 63 0.21 -10.40 13.34
C TYR A 63 -0.64 -9.38 12.63
N PHE A 64 0.03 -8.31 12.22
CA PHE A 64 -0.54 -7.27 11.41
C PHE A 64 0.49 -6.76 10.40
N THR A 65 0.12 -6.69 9.12
CA THR A 65 1.04 -6.37 8.01
C THR A 65 0.65 -5.10 7.26
N ARG A 66 1.66 -4.39 6.74
CA ARG A 66 1.51 -3.16 5.95
C ARG A 66 2.42 -3.22 4.72
N PRO A 67 1.87 -3.29 3.50
CA PRO A 67 2.67 -3.25 2.30
C PRO A 67 2.99 -1.81 1.90
N ILE A 68 4.20 -1.62 1.39
CA ILE A 68 4.74 -0.36 0.87
C ILE A 68 5.01 -0.56 -0.62
N VAL A 69 4.63 0.41 -1.44
CA VAL A 69 4.80 0.37 -2.90
C VAL A 69 5.33 1.71 -3.38
N LEU A 70 6.50 1.71 -4.00
CA LEU A 70 7.14 2.91 -4.56
C LEU A 70 7.12 2.88 -6.10
N PHE A 71 7.11 4.06 -6.70
CA PHE A 71 7.21 4.23 -8.16
C PHE A 71 8.16 5.37 -8.48
N ASP A 72 9.10 5.14 -9.39
CA ASP A 72 9.91 6.22 -9.95
C ASP A 72 9.09 7.00 -10.98
N THR A 73 8.56 8.15 -10.54
CA THR A 73 7.71 9.04 -11.35
C THR A 73 8.48 10.27 -11.82
N SER A 74 9.82 10.26 -11.74
CA SER A 74 10.68 11.40 -12.07
C SER A 74 10.57 11.85 -13.53
N THR A 75 10.18 10.93 -14.43
CA THR A 75 10.02 11.20 -15.86
C THR A 75 8.81 12.07 -16.20
N LEU A 76 7.90 12.32 -15.24
CA LEU A 76 6.80 13.28 -15.42
C LEU A 76 7.33 14.71 -15.63
N GLY A 77 8.37 15.08 -14.89
CA GLY A 77 8.95 16.42 -14.92
C GLY A 77 8.15 17.45 -14.12
N SER A 78 8.85 18.48 -13.62
CA SER A 78 8.27 19.52 -12.74
C SER A 78 7.10 20.28 -13.36
N GLY A 79 7.08 20.43 -14.68
CA GLY A 79 6.02 21.11 -15.43
C GLY A 79 4.75 20.28 -15.67
N ALA A 80 4.69 19.02 -15.22
CA ALA A 80 3.50 18.20 -15.38
C ALA A 80 2.32 18.71 -14.54
N VAL A 81 1.15 18.82 -15.18
CA VAL A 81 -0.13 19.06 -14.50
C VAL A 81 -0.93 17.76 -14.55
N ILE A 82 -1.03 17.09 -13.40
CA ILE A 82 -1.67 15.77 -13.27
C ILE A 82 -3.18 15.97 -13.15
N SER A 83 -3.96 15.26 -13.97
CA SER A 83 -5.42 15.34 -13.99
C SER A 83 -6.11 14.07 -13.47
N ALA A 84 -5.46 12.91 -13.56
CA ALA A 84 -6.00 11.65 -13.05
C ALA A 84 -4.87 10.67 -12.72
N VAL A 85 -5.06 9.87 -11.67
CA VAL A 85 -4.12 8.81 -11.29
C VAL A 85 -4.90 7.57 -10.85
N THR A 86 -4.49 6.40 -11.33
CA THR A 86 -4.96 5.11 -10.82
C THR A 86 -3.80 4.30 -10.26
N PHE A 87 -4.02 3.69 -9.10
CA PHE A 87 -3.12 2.75 -8.46
C PHE A 87 -3.75 1.36 -8.51
N GLU A 88 -3.02 0.35 -8.97
CA GLU A 88 -3.58 -0.98 -9.22
C GLU A 88 -2.67 -2.08 -8.68
N LEU A 89 -3.26 -3.04 -7.98
CA LEU A 89 -2.58 -4.25 -7.52
C LEU A 89 -3.23 -5.49 -8.11
N TYR A 90 -2.42 -6.42 -8.61
CA TYR A 90 -2.91 -7.73 -9.03
C TYR A 90 -2.97 -8.65 -7.82
N MET A 91 -4.17 -8.95 -7.35
CA MET A 91 -4.38 -9.80 -6.18
C MET A 91 -4.33 -11.27 -6.56
N THR A 92 -3.55 -12.04 -5.82
CA THR A 92 -3.44 -13.50 -5.94
C THR A 92 -4.24 -14.21 -4.86
N GLU A 93 -4.53 -13.52 -3.75
CA GLU A 93 -5.40 -14.03 -2.71
C GLU A 93 -6.20 -12.91 -2.04
N VAL A 94 -7.42 -13.21 -1.66
CA VAL A 94 -8.33 -12.37 -0.90
C VAL A 94 -9.02 -13.30 0.07
N SER A 95 -8.91 -13.00 1.36
CA SER A 95 -9.57 -13.74 2.43
C SER A 95 -10.26 -12.74 3.35
N ASN A 96 -11.58 -12.86 3.42
CA ASN A 96 -12.41 -12.12 4.35
C ASN A 96 -13.10 -13.09 5.30
N ASN A 97 -12.35 -13.99 5.93
CA ASN A 97 -12.95 -15.01 6.79
C ASN A 97 -13.45 -14.43 8.14
N SER A 98 -13.54 -13.10 8.29
CA SER A 98 -13.64 -12.44 9.59
C SER A 98 -14.15 -10.99 9.60
N TRP A 99 -14.74 -10.59 10.75
CA TRP A 99 -15.17 -9.26 11.22
C TRP A 99 -16.11 -8.41 10.36
N GLY A 100 -16.48 -8.85 9.15
CA GLY A 100 -17.58 -8.28 8.35
C GLY A 100 -17.33 -6.89 7.74
N ASN A 101 -16.31 -6.15 8.19
CA ASN A 101 -16.01 -4.77 7.78
C ASN A 101 -14.54 -4.57 7.34
N GLY A 102 -13.92 -5.61 6.77
CA GLY A 102 -12.57 -5.48 6.21
C GLY A 102 -12.60 -4.53 5.02
N ALA A 103 -11.84 -3.45 5.08
CA ALA A 103 -11.56 -2.58 3.95
C ALA A 103 -10.09 -2.17 3.93
N VAL A 104 -9.63 -1.62 2.81
CA VAL A 104 -8.23 -1.28 2.55
C VAL A 104 -8.12 0.17 2.12
N ALA A 105 -7.44 0.95 2.95
CA ALA A 105 -7.11 2.34 2.70
C ALA A 105 -5.77 2.43 1.96
N LEU A 106 -5.73 3.21 0.88
CA LEU A 106 -4.50 3.64 0.22
C LEU A 106 -4.01 4.93 0.90
N VAL A 107 -2.76 4.93 1.37
CA VAL A 107 -2.13 6.06 2.08
C VAL A 107 -0.75 6.36 1.50
N SER A 108 -0.16 7.49 1.90
CA SER A 108 1.25 7.77 1.62
C SER A 108 2.16 6.90 2.48
N SER A 109 3.44 6.82 2.11
CA SER A 109 4.47 6.19 2.95
C SER A 109 5.76 7.01 2.96
N THR A 110 6.59 6.78 3.97
CA THR A 110 7.88 7.45 4.16
C THR A 110 9.00 6.47 4.54
N PRO A 111 9.17 5.34 3.81
CA PRO A 111 10.26 4.42 4.11
C PRO A 111 11.61 5.14 4.03
N ALA A 112 12.55 4.72 4.89
CA ALA A 112 13.85 5.35 5.02
C ALA A 112 14.73 5.25 3.75
N SER A 113 14.43 4.27 2.89
CA SER A 113 15.13 3.99 1.64
C SER A 113 14.13 3.73 0.51
N ASP A 114 14.55 4.03 -0.72
CA ASP A 114 13.78 3.74 -1.94
C ASP A 114 14.12 2.36 -2.52
N THR A 115 15.19 1.74 -2.04
CA THR A 115 15.77 0.50 -2.60
C THR A 115 15.83 -0.66 -1.61
N THR A 116 15.53 -0.40 -0.32
CA THR A 116 15.53 -1.39 0.74
C THR A 116 14.40 -1.11 1.72
N LEU A 117 13.74 -2.15 2.22
CA LEU A 117 12.82 -2.05 3.36
C LEU A 117 13.51 -2.55 4.62
N ALA A 118 13.21 -1.91 5.73
CA ALA A 118 13.60 -2.31 7.07
C ALA A 118 12.38 -2.37 7.99
N ASN A 119 12.55 -3.06 9.12
CA ASN A 119 11.53 -3.19 10.16
C ASN A 119 10.93 -1.85 10.63
N GLY A 120 11.74 -0.78 10.67
CA GLY A 120 11.27 0.56 11.04
C GLY A 120 10.26 1.17 10.08
N ASP A 121 10.22 0.71 8.82
CA ASP A 121 9.32 1.23 7.80
C ASP A 121 7.86 0.83 8.05
N TYR A 122 7.61 -0.17 8.91
CA TYR A 122 6.25 -0.54 9.33
C TYR A 122 5.45 0.64 9.90
N ALA A 123 6.12 1.56 10.60
CA ALA A 123 5.50 2.75 11.17
C ALA A 123 5.45 3.94 10.18
N GLN A 124 6.09 3.83 9.01
CA GLN A 124 6.24 4.90 8.03
C GLN A 124 5.07 4.94 7.04
N VAL A 125 3.85 4.96 7.57
CA VAL A 125 2.59 4.97 6.79
C VAL A 125 1.72 6.16 7.14
N GLY A 126 1.08 6.74 6.14
CA GLY A 126 0.28 7.96 6.27
C GLY A 126 -1.06 7.78 6.99
N SER A 127 -1.68 8.91 7.31
CA SER A 127 -2.97 9.04 7.99
C SER A 127 -4.03 9.76 7.14
N VAL A 128 -3.78 9.90 5.83
CA VAL A 128 -4.72 10.50 4.87
C VAL A 128 -5.06 9.47 3.80
N ARG A 129 -6.36 9.25 3.58
CA ARG A 129 -6.87 8.41 2.48
C ARG A 129 -6.60 9.08 1.14
N LEU A 130 -5.84 8.42 0.28
CA LEU A 130 -5.49 8.89 -1.06
C LEU A 130 -6.48 8.45 -2.15
N ALA A 131 -7.43 7.57 -1.79
CA ALA A 131 -8.52 7.08 -2.64
C ALA A 131 -9.70 6.68 -1.73
N THR A 132 -10.83 6.33 -2.35
CA THR A 132 -11.90 5.63 -1.61
C THR A 132 -11.41 4.24 -1.21
N ASP A 133 -11.70 3.82 0.02
CA ASP A 133 -11.33 2.49 0.50
C ASP A 133 -12.04 1.41 -0.35
N LEU A 134 -11.33 0.31 -0.62
CA LEU A 134 -11.95 -0.88 -1.22
C LEU A 134 -12.24 -1.89 -0.10
N THR A 135 -13.46 -2.41 -0.05
CA THR A 135 -13.79 -3.48 0.90
C THR A 135 -13.09 -4.77 0.50
N ILE A 136 -12.62 -5.57 1.46
CA ILE A 136 -11.98 -6.86 1.18
C ILE A 136 -12.94 -7.77 0.40
N ALA A 137 -14.24 -7.74 0.73
CA ALA A 137 -15.28 -8.47 0.01
C ALA A 137 -15.50 -7.97 -1.43
N GLY A 138 -15.15 -6.72 -1.73
CA GLY A 138 -15.22 -6.14 -3.07
C GLY A 138 -13.96 -6.38 -3.91
N LEU A 139 -12.90 -6.93 -3.32
CA LEU A 139 -11.68 -7.29 -4.03
C LEU A 139 -11.87 -8.57 -4.85
N THR A 140 -11.32 -8.57 -6.06
CA THR A 140 -11.37 -9.72 -6.96
C THR A 140 -10.04 -10.46 -6.98
N ASN A 141 -10.09 -11.78 -6.75
CA ASN A 141 -8.94 -12.67 -6.87
C ASN A 141 -8.49 -12.84 -8.33
N ASN A 142 -7.20 -13.02 -8.54
CA ASN A 142 -6.57 -13.20 -9.85
C ASN A 142 -6.90 -12.08 -10.84
N ALA A 143 -6.95 -10.85 -10.33
CA ALA A 143 -7.28 -9.66 -11.11
C ALA A 143 -6.61 -8.41 -10.56
N TYR A 144 -6.47 -7.40 -11.42
CA TYR A 144 -6.15 -6.05 -10.98
C TYR A 144 -7.34 -5.43 -10.25
N ASN A 145 -7.07 -4.88 -9.07
CA ASN A 145 -8.01 -4.08 -8.30
C ASN A 145 -7.51 -2.64 -8.28
N THR A 146 -8.41 -1.69 -8.53
CA THR A 146 -8.04 -0.32 -8.89
C THR A 146 -8.53 0.68 -7.84
N TRP A 147 -7.59 1.46 -7.31
CA TRP A 147 -7.87 2.67 -6.56
C TRP A 147 -7.75 3.87 -7.49
N THR A 148 -8.83 4.64 -7.62
CA THR A 148 -8.81 5.95 -8.29
C THR A 148 -8.43 7.00 -7.26
N LEU A 149 -7.30 7.69 -7.47
CA LEU A 149 -6.77 8.61 -6.48
C LEU A 149 -7.63 9.89 -6.44
N ASN A 150 -7.93 10.34 -5.22
CA ASN A 150 -8.58 11.61 -4.95
C ASN A 150 -7.57 12.77 -5.03
N THR A 151 -7.99 13.99 -4.73
CA THR A 151 -7.12 15.18 -4.76
C THR A 151 -5.86 15.02 -3.90
N ALA A 152 -5.96 14.43 -2.71
CA ALA A 152 -4.80 14.17 -1.85
C ALA A 152 -3.87 13.11 -2.47
N GLY A 153 -4.44 12.07 -3.09
CA GLY A 153 -3.68 11.07 -3.84
C GLY A 153 -2.91 11.66 -5.02
N ILE A 154 -3.57 12.52 -5.82
CA ILE A 154 -2.91 13.21 -6.93
C ILE A 154 -1.76 14.09 -6.42
N ALA A 155 -1.96 14.78 -5.29
CA ALA A 155 -0.92 15.61 -4.66
C ALA A 155 0.25 14.78 -4.08
N ASN A 156 0.05 13.50 -3.79
CA ASN A 156 1.09 12.59 -3.30
C ASN A 156 2.06 12.13 -4.43
N VAL A 157 1.73 12.36 -5.70
CA VAL A 157 2.61 11.96 -6.82
C VAL A 157 3.78 12.94 -6.95
N ASN A 158 5.00 12.42 -6.78
CA ASN A 158 6.24 13.19 -6.92
C ASN A 158 6.66 13.29 -8.40
N LYS A 159 6.54 14.48 -8.99
CA LYS A 159 6.79 14.68 -10.42
C LYS A 159 8.25 14.57 -10.85
N THR A 160 9.19 14.64 -9.91
CA THR A 160 10.63 14.69 -10.19
C THR A 160 11.42 13.67 -9.38
N GLY A 161 10.74 12.67 -8.79
CA GLY A 161 11.34 11.68 -7.93
C GLY A 161 10.40 10.52 -7.66
N ILE A 162 10.54 9.90 -6.49
CA ILE A 162 9.81 8.70 -6.12
C ILE A 162 8.45 9.05 -5.49
N SER A 163 7.37 8.49 -6.05
CA SER A 163 6.05 8.48 -5.43
C SER A 163 5.93 7.29 -4.49
N LYS A 164 5.47 7.51 -3.26
CA LYS A 164 5.49 6.52 -2.18
C LYS A 164 4.10 6.28 -1.62
N PHE A 165 3.68 5.03 -1.63
CA PHE A 165 2.37 4.59 -1.14
C PHE A 165 2.51 3.45 -0.13
N ALA A 166 1.48 3.28 0.69
CA ALA A 166 1.27 2.09 1.50
C ALA A 166 -0.22 1.76 1.55
N LEU A 167 -0.53 0.52 1.93
CA LEU A 167 -1.91 0.10 2.17
C LEU A 167 -2.09 -0.24 3.65
N ARG A 168 -3.24 0.13 4.19
CA ARG A 168 -3.62 -0.14 5.58
C ARG A 168 -4.98 -0.79 5.60
N MET A 169 -5.17 -1.80 6.44
CA MET A 169 -6.52 -2.28 6.74
C MET A 169 -7.34 -1.15 7.38
N ALA A 170 -8.65 -1.06 7.18
CA ALA A 170 -9.46 0.01 7.75
C ALA A 170 -9.43 -0.02 9.29
N TYR A 171 -9.39 -1.20 9.91
CA TYR A 171 -9.14 -1.36 11.34
C TYR A 171 -7.87 -0.63 11.79
N ASP A 172 -6.83 -0.63 10.96
CA ASP A 172 -5.56 0.06 11.15
C ASP A 172 -5.63 1.57 10.88
N PHE A 173 -6.35 1.98 9.84
CA PHE A 173 -6.48 3.39 9.54
C PHE A 173 -7.36 4.12 10.58
N ASP A 174 -8.52 3.55 10.91
CA ASP A 174 -9.56 4.19 11.71
C ASP A 174 -9.41 4.00 13.23
N ASN A 175 -8.33 3.35 13.69
CA ASN A 175 -8.11 3.06 15.12
C ASN A 175 -9.23 2.26 15.78
N VAL A 176 -9.78 1.29 15.05
CA VAL A 176 -10.85 0.40 15.54
C VAL A 176 -10.28 -0.97 15.88
N ASP A 177 -10.66 -1.48 17.05
CA ASP A 177 -10.44 -2.88 17.43
C ASP A 177 -11.64 -3.73 16.99
N PRO A 178 -11.44 -4.70 16.07
CA PRO A 178 -12.53 -5.56 15.64
C PRO A 178 -12.87 -6.66 16.66
N GLY A 179 -12.12 -6.76 17.76
CA GLY A 179 -12.23 -7.81 18.76
C GLY A 179 -11.50 -9.09 18.33
N TRP A 180 -10.85 -9.78 19.25
CA TRP A 180 -10.25 -11.08 18.93
C TRP A 180 -11.34 -12.14 18.70
N THR A 181 -11.17 -12.97 17.68
CA THR A 181 -11.97 -14.18 17.47
C THR A 181 -11.07 -15.25 16.91
N ASP A 182 -11.22 -16.47 17.41
CA ASP A 182 -10.31 -17.57 17.11
C ASP A 182 -10.11 -17.78 15.60
N ASN A 183 -8.84 -17.77 15.16
CA ASN A 183 -8.41 -18.04 13.80
C ASN A 183 -9.01 -17.11 12.71
N TYR A 184 -9.46 -15.91 13.08
CA TYR A 184 -9.96 -14.91 12.14
C TYR A 184 -8.81 -14.21 11.40
N LEU A 185 -8.97 -13.99 10.10
CA LEU A 185 -8.02 -13.45 9.14
C LEU A 185 -8.75 -12.55 8.12
N SER A 186 -8.38 -11.29 8.09
CA SER A 186 -8.77 -10.39 7.00
C SER A 186 -7.51 -10.03 6.25
N ARG A 187 -7.39 -10.44 4.98
CA ARG A 187 -6.22 -10.15 4.14
C ARG A 187 -6.52 -10.03 2.66
N PHE A 188 -5.62 -9.35 1.96
CA PHE A 188 -5.30 -9.67 0.57
C PHE A 188 -3.81 -9.98 0.44
N ILE A 189 -3.44 -10.69 -0.62
CA ILE A 189 -2.09 -10.86 -1.11
C ILE A 189 -2.09 -10.44 -2.58
N ALA A 190 -1.12 -9.62 -2.96
CA ALA A 190 -0.88 -9.18 -4.32
C ALA A 190 0.57 -9.44 -4.74
N ASN A 191 0.78 -9.49 -6.05
CA ASN A 191 2.12 -9.56 -6.62
C ASN A 191 2.93 -8.32 -6.27
N SER A 192 4.20 -8.53 -5.91
CA SER A 192 5.20 -7.47 -5.82
C SER A 192 5.84 -7.19 -7.18
N GLN A 193 6.87 -6.34 -7.20
CA GLN A 193 7.72 -6.07 -8.36
C GLN A 193 8.40 -7.32 -8.93
N GLN A 194 8.51 -8.38 -8.13
CA GLN A 194 9.08 -9.67 -8.52
C GLN A 194 8.07 -10.59 -9.20
N GLY A 195 6.76 -10.29 -9.09
CA GLY A 195 5.70 -11.05 -9.72
C GLY A 195 5.51 -10.71 -11.21
N ALA A 196 4.81 -11.59 -11.93
CA ALA A 196 4.51 -11.39 -13.35
C ALA A 196 3.57 -10.19 -13.59
N ASN A 197 2.51 -10.08 -12.78
CA ASN A 197 1.57 -8.96 -12.85
C ASN A 197 1.92 -7.94 -11.76
N LYS A 198 2.87 -7.06 -12.06
CA LYS A 198 3.40 -6.06 -11.12
C LYS A 198 2.36 -4.99 -10.74
N PRO A 199 2.53 -4.30 -9.60
CA PRO A 199 1.77 -3.08 -9.29
C PRO A 199 1.88 -2.02 -10.37
N LYS A 200 0.82 -1.23 -10.55
CA LYS A 200 0.76 -0.16 -11.56
C LYS A 200 0.39 1.17 -10.93
N LEU A 201 1.02 2.22 -11.41
CA LEU A 201 0.56 3.59 -11.24
C LEU A 201 0.41 4.22 -12.62
N THR A 202 -0.84 4.48 -13.03
CA THR A 202 -1.13 5.17 -14.29
C THR A 202 -1.41 6.63 -14.01
N VAL A 203 -0.64 7.54 -14.64
CA VAL A 203 -0.74 8.98 -14.45
C VAL A 203 -1.15 9.65 -15.76
N THR A 204 -2.27 10.37 -15.75
CA THR A 204 -2.70 11.23 -16.86
C THR A 204 -2.32 12.68 -16.55
N TYR A 205 -1.65 13.34 -17.49
CA TYR A 205 -1.13 14.69 -17.29
C TYR A 205 -1.02 15.49 -18.59
N SER A 206 -0.89 16.81 -18.47
CA SER A 206 -0.38 17.67 -19.54
C SER A 206 1.03 18.15 -19.17
N THR A 207 1.92 18.23 -20.15
CA THR A 207 3.17 18.98 -20.00
C THR A 207 2.84 20.46 -20.10
N ALA A 208 3.52 21.31 -19.30
CA ALA A 208 3.51 22.74 -19.57
C ALA A 208 3.94 22.95 -21.03
N GLY A 209 3.10 23.62 -21.83
CA GLY A 209 3.36 23.84 -23.25
C GLY A 209 4.77 24.39 -23.40
N GLY A 210 5.62 23.68 -24.16
CA GLY A 210 6.97 24.14 -24.44
C GLY A 210 6.86 25.55 -25.00
N GLY A 211 7.31 26.55 -24.23
CA GLY A 211 7.36 27.92 -24.66
C GLY A 211 8.18 27.95 -25.94
N PHE A 212 7.52 28.07 -27.07
CA PHE A 212 8.14 28.25 -28.35
C PHE A 212 8.80 29.63 -28.31
N PHE A 213 10.08 29.66 -27.94
CA PHE A 213 10.88 30.87 -27.95
C PHE A 213 11.14 31.22 -29.40
N LEU A 214 10.22 31.98 -30.01
CA LEU A 214 10.49 32.71 -31.23
C LEU A 214 11.60 33.72 -30.90
N LEU A 215 12.84 33.38 -31.24
CA LEU A 215 13.84 34.40 -31.53
C LEU A 215 13.30 35.19 -32.72
N SER A 216 12.65 36.31 -32.44
CA SER A 216 12.41 37.32 -33.46
C SER A 216 13.75 37.93 -33.83
N SER A 217 14.20 37.56 -35.04
CA SER A 217 15.16 38.22 -35.95
C SER A 217 16.20 39.17 -35.36
#